data_AF-A0A6N8G415-F1
#
_entry.id   AF-A0A6N8G415-F1
#
_cell.length_a   1.000
_cell.length_b   1.000
_cell.length_c   1.000
_cell.angle_alpha   90.00
_cell.angle_beta   90.00
_cell.angle_gamma   90.00
#
_symmetry.space_group_name_H-M   'P 1'
#
loop_
_entity.id
_entity.type
_entity.pdbx_description
1 polymer ?
#
loop_
_entity_poly.entity_id
_entity_poly.type
_entity_poly.pdbx_seq_one_letter_code
_entity_poly.pdbx_strand_id
1 'polypeptide(L)'
;MRFLGVNAVFHDPAAALVVDGEIVAAAEEERFNRRKHGKRPVPFSAWELPEQAMRWCLESAGITPADLDGVAYSYDPSLVKPEQERLDPAWEDLRTLYARRAPAFLATALPGLDPDRVHHVPHHVAHAASAGLAAPAAHGERDCAVFVADGRGEDAAHLAGAYRGGGLEILARQGLPHSLGLIYEDLTDHLGFQRSSDEYKVMALASSGTPRFIGEMRELIATTGEGGVRVDPVDFAAFAKRRSRDGEVAAEHADLAASMQQRLEEVLLELVSWLHRETGLARLAMAGGVALNCVANTRIAAEGPFEDVWVQPAAGDAGTALGGALHLARSAGEDVAPMAGADLGRGWSEAELAAALEEADLAYERPDDLADTVAAALARDELVAWFQGRSEYGPRALGRRSLLANPTRAGNLDRINAVKGRESFRPVAPMVPTDRAGDIFSRGPLPSPYMLFVHDVAERWRERIPAVVHTDGTARVQTVDAGEQLLTRLLHRFEARTGVPVVINTSLNTAGRPMVDSPRDALECFGSSPVDLLAIGPFVVRRSRLNGRGRG
;
A
#
# COMPACT_ATOMS: atom_id res chain seq x y z
N MET A 1 -24.60 2.39 -13.58
CA MET A 1 -25.01 2.74 -12.21
C MET A 1 -23.83 3.35 -11.47
N ARG A 2 -24.05 4.00 -10.32
CA ARG A 2 -23.06 4.77 -9.57
C ARG A 2 -22.95 4.22 -8.14
N PHE A 3 -21.84 3.56 -7.83
CA PHE A 3 -21.60 2.93 -6.54
C PHE A 3 -20.44 3.59 -5.82
N LEU A 4 -20.71 4.12 -4.62
CA LEU A 4 -19.68 4.63 -3.72
C LEU A 4 -19.34 3.56 -2.69
N GLY A 5 -18.08 3.17 -2.59
CA GLY A 5 -17.61 2.31 -1.52
C GLY A 5 -16.89 3.11 -0.45
N VAL A 6 -17.09 2.70 0.81
CA VAL A 6 -16.62 3.40 2.00
C VAL A 6 -16.00 2.40 2.96
N ASN A 7 -14.73 2.64 3.30
CA ASN A 7 -14.11 2.06 4.47
C ASN A 7 -14.05 3.11 5.59
N ALA A 8 -14.54 2.74 6.77
CA ALA A 8 -14.41 3.56 7.97
C ALA A 8 -14.20 2.72 9.24
N VAL A 9 -14.06 1.40 9.14
CA VAL A 9 -13.84 0.52 10.30
C VAL A 9 -12.34 0.20 10.41
N PHE A 10 -11.86 -0.01 11.64
CA PHE A 10 -10.45 -0.20 11.98
C PHE A 10 -9.59 1.03 11.65
N HIS A 11 -8.86 1.04 10.54
CA HIS A 11 -7.98 2.14 10.12
C HIS A 11 -8.07 2.38 8.60
N ASP A 12 -7.27 3.33 8.11
CA ASP A 12 -7.19 3.71 6.69
C ASP A 12 -8.56 4.00 6.05
N PRO A 13 -9.37 4.92 6.63
CA PRO A 13 -10.66 5.27 6.07
C PRO A 13 -10.47 5.82 4.65
N ALA A 14 -11.29 5.35 3.73
CA ALA A 14 -11.14 5.59 2.30
C ALA A 14 -12.49 5.57 1.59
N ALA A 15 -12.54 6.21 0.43
CA ALA A 15 -13.70 6.18 -0.46
C ALA A 15 -13.26 5.81 -1.87
N ALA A 16 -14.13 5.12 -2.60
CA ALA A 16 -13.93 4.80 -4.01
C ALA A 16 -15.25 4.85 -4.77
N LEU A 17 -15.22 5.32 -6.02
CA LEU A 17 -16.39 5.50 -6.86
C LEU A 17 -16.25 4.65 -8.13
N VAL A 18 -17.26 3.83 -8.37
CA VAL A 18 -17.45 3.06 -9.60
C VAL A 18 -18.67 3.63 -10.33
N VAL A 19 -18.52 3.91 -11.63
CA VAL A 19 -19.59 4.42 -12.50
C VAL A 19 -19.67 3.56 -13.75
N ASP A 20 -20.82 2.94 -13.98
CA ASP A 20 -21.10 2.09 -15.14
C ASP A 20 -20.04 0.98 -15.33
N GLY A 21 -19.69 0.30 -14.24
CA GLY A 21 -18.65 -0.73 -14.21
C GLY A 21 -17.20 -0.21 -14.18
N GLU A 22 -16.98 1.09 -14.35
CA GLU A 22 -15.63 1.69 -14.44
C GLU A 22 -15.17 2.30 -13.12
N ILE A 23 -13.90 2.08 -12.75
CA ILE A 23 -13.30 2.66 -11.55
C ILE A 23 -12.90 4.11 -11.86
N VAL A 24 -13.62 5.09 -11.29
CA VAL A 24 -13.44 6.52 -11.61
C VAL A 24 -12.46 7.19 -10.65
N ALA A 25 -12.62 6.93 -9.36
CA ALA A 25 -11.86 7.59 -8.30
C ALA A 25 -11.69 6.69 -7.08
N ALA A 26 -10.56 6.80 -6.39
CA ALA A 26 -10.35 6.18 -5.09
C ALA A 26 -9.31 6.98 -4.30
N ALA A 27 -9.57 7.25 -3.03
CA ALA A 27 -8.65 8.01 -2.20
C ALA A 27 -8.76 7.64 -0.71
N GLU A 28 -7.63 7.71 -0.02
CA GLU A 28 -7.53 7.55 1.43
C GLU A 28 -7.73 8.91 2.12
N GLU A 29 -8.50 8.96 3.20
CA GLU A 29 -8.79 10.19 3.94
C GLU A 29 -7.52 10.86 4.49
N GLU A 30 -6.46 10.07 4.78
CA GLU A 30 -5.17 10.60 5.24
C GLU A 30 -4.54 11.59 4.25
N ARG A 31 -4.83 11.44 2.95
CA ARG A 31 -4.36 12.34 1.90
C ARG A 31 -4.98 13.74 2.05
N PHE A 32 -6.17 13.83 2.64
CA PHE A 32 -6.91 15.08 2.83
C PHE A 32 -6.68 15.67 4.22
N ASN A 33 -6.97 14.90 5.29
CA ASN A 33 -6.91 15.40 6.66
C ASN A 33 -5.48 15.47 7.24
N ARG A 34 -4.50 14.92 6.50
CA ARG A 34 -3.06 14.93 6.83
C ARG A 34 -2.72 14.23 8.15
N ARG A 35 -3.60 13.34 8.63
CA ARG A 35 -3.40 12.45 9.78
C ARG A 35 -3.10 11.05 9.24
N LYS A 36 -1.92 10.50 9.57
CA LYS A 36 -1.51 9.16 9.15
C LYS A 36 -2.56 8.12 9.57
N HIS A 37 -2.90 7.22 8.64
CA HIS A 37 -3.99 6.24 8.73
C HIS A 37 -5.40 6.83 8.78
N GLY A 38 -5.55 8.13 8.46
CA GLY A 38 -6.78 8.92 8.51
C GLY A 38 -7.23 9.22 9.94
N LYS A 39 -7.00 8.28 10.86
CA LYS A 39 -7.33 8.32 12.28
C LYS A 39 -6.36 7.43 13.05
N ARG A 40 -6.41 7.48 14.38
CA ARG A 40 -5.57 6.61 15.22
C ARG A 40 -6.17 5.20 15.24
N PRO A 41 -5.41 4.13 14.94
CA PRO A 41 -5.88 2.76 15.10
C PRO A 41 -5.99 2.43 16.59
N VAL A 42 -7.20 2.51 17.12
CA VAL A 42 -7.57 1.95 18.43
C VAL A 42 -8.57 0.80 18.23
N PRO A 43 -8.82 -0.07 19.24
CA PRO A 43 -10.05 -0.89 19.27
C PRO A 43 -11.27 0.02 19.02
N PHE A 44 -12.51 -0.36 18.79
CA PHE A 44 -13.62 0.62 18.56
C PHE A 44 -13.50 1.65 17.39
N SER A 45 -12.39 1.74 16.65
CA SER A 45 -12.18 2.76 15.58
C SER A 45 -13.17 2.64 14.41
N ALA A 46 -14.32 3.29 14.54
CA ALA A 46 -15.37 3.30 13.52
C ALA A 46 -16.09 4.66 13.38
N TRP A 47 -15.72 5.67 14.17
CA TRP A 47 -16.46 6.93 14.25
C TRP A 47 -16.03 8.00 13.23
N GLU A 48 -14.79 7.96 12.75
CA GLU A 48 -14.30 8.90 11.74
C GLU A 48 -14.56 8.34 10.34
N LEU A 49 -15.47 8.99 9.62
CA LEU A 49 -15.79 8.70 8.22
C LEU A 49 -14.79 9.38 7.27
N PRO A 50 -14.56 8.84 6.07
CA PRO A 50 -13.74 9.46 5.03
C PRO A 50 -14.49 10.60 4.31
N GLU A 51 -14.92 11.62 5.04
CA GLU A 51 -15.81 12.67 4.50
C GLU A 51 -15.22 13.45 3.33
N GLN A 52 -13.92 13.77 3.39
CA GLN A 52 -13.27 14.53 2.33
C GLN A 52 -13.02 13.66 1.11
N ALA A 53 -12.61 12.40 1.31
CA ALA A 53 -12.44 11.47 0.19
C ALA A 53 -13.77 11.14 -0.50
N MET A 54 -14.86 10.94 0.26
CA MET A 54 -16.20 10.71 -0.30
C MET A 54 -16.65 11.91 -1.13
N ARG A 55 -16.58 13.12 -0.56
CA ARG A 55 -16.99 14.35 -1.24
C ARG A 55 -16.18 14.55 -2.53
N TRP A 56 -14.85 14.38 -2.45
CA TRP A 56 -13.99 14.52 -3.61
C TRP A 56 -14.30 13.50 -4.71
N CYS A 57 -14.58 12.24 -4.37
CA CYS A 57 -14.96 11.23 -5.36
C CYS A 57 -16.21 11.67 -6.14
N LEU A 58 -17.25 12.15 -5.45
CA LEU A 58 -18.50 12.61 -6.09
C LEU A 58 -18.27 13.88 -6.94
N GLU A 59 -17.55 14.87 -6.39
CA GLU A 59 -17.20 16.11 -7.10
C GLU A 59 -16.39 15.83 -8.37
N SER A 60 -15.43 14.90 -8.31
CA SER A 60 -14.58 14.54 -9.45
C SER A 60 -15.35 13.90 -10.61
N ALA A 61 -16.49 13.28 -10.33
CA ALA A 61 -17.39 12.70 -11.31
C ALA A 61 -18.56 13.64 -11.69
N GLY A 62 -18.67 14.82 -11.07
CA GLY A 62 -19.75 15.77 -11.31
C GLY A 62 -21.13 15.26 -10.88
N ILE A 63 -21.19 14.40 -9.86
CA ILE A 63 -22.44 13.82 -9.33
C ILE A 63 -22.72 14.26 -7.90
N THR A 64 -23.96 14.15 -7.48
CA THR A 64 -24.41 14.43 -6.11
C THR A 64 -24.70 13.14 -5.35
N PRO A 65 -24.79 13.16 -4.01
CA PRO A 65 -25.15 11.97 -3.24
C PRO A 65 -26.49 11.34 -3.63
N ALA A 66 -27.44 12.13 -4.16
CA ALA A 66 -28.76 11.64 -4.61
C ALA A 66 -28.68 10.80 -5.90
N ASP A 67 -27.60 10.95 -6.68
CA ASP A 67 -27.37 10.23 -7.93
C ASP A 67 -26.79 8.83 -7.72
N LEU A 68 -26.36 8.49 -6.50
CA LEU A 68 -25.77 7.20 -6.15
C LEU A 68 -26.83 6.09 -6.16
N ASP A 69 -26.62 5.04 -6.93
CA ASP A 69 -27.49 3.87 -6.97
C ASP A 69 -27.29 2.96 -5.74
N GLY A 70 -26.12 3.01 -5.11
CA GLY A 70 -25.82 2.33 -3.87
C GLY A 70 -24.52 2.79 -3.20
N VAL A 71 -24.43 2.60 -1.89
CA VAL A 71 -23.23 2.87 -1.10
C VAL A 71 -22.81 1.60 -0.36
N ALA A 72 -21.61 1.11 -0.62
CA ALA A 72 -21.05 -0.02 0.13
C ALA A 72 -20.35 0.47 1.38
N TYR A 73 -20.72 -0.04 2.55
CA TYR A 73 -19.97 0.08 3.79
C TYR A 73 -19.27 -1.25 4.06
N SER A 74 -17.93 -1.27 4.01
CA SER A 74 -17.10 -2.49 3.98
C SER A 74 -16.94 -3.22 5.33
N TYR A 75 -18.04 -3.32 6.07
CA TYR A 75 -18.13 -4.08 7.32
C TYR A 75 -19.60 -4.45 7.59
N ASP A 76 -19.88 -5.72 7.89
CA ASP A 76 -21.21 -6.19 8.23
C ASP A 76 -21.37 -6.45 9.73
N PRO A 77 -22.01 -5.53 10.48
CA PRO A 77 -22.16 -5.69 11.93
C PRO A 77 -23.00 -6.90 12.35
N SER A 78 -23.74 -7.55 11.43
CA SER A 78 -24.52 -8.76 11.75
C SER A 78 -23.68 -10.03 11.85
N LEU A 79 -22.45 -10.03 11.32
CA LEU A 79 -21.54 -11.17 11.35
C LEU A 79 -20.68 -11.24 12.62
N VAL A 80 -20.64 -10.17 13.41
CA VAL A 80 -19.80 -10.08 14.61
C VAL A 80 -20.26 -11.09 15.67
N LYS A 81 -19.30 -11.81 16.25
CA LYS A 81 -19.50 -12.75 17.36
C LYS A 81 -18.84 -12.18 18.62
N PRO A 82 -19.57 -11.47 19.51
CA PRO A 82 -18.97 -10.68 20.60
C PRO A 82 -18.15 -11.47 21.61
N GLU A 83 -18.45 -12.76 21.80
CA GLU A 83 -17.78 -13.64 22.77
C GLU A 83 -16.48 -14.26 22.23
N GLN A 84 -16.06 -13.90 21.01
CA GLN A 84 -14.91 -14.51 20.36
C GLN A 84 -13.58 -14.04 20.97
N GLU A 85 -12.64 -14.97 21.12
CA GLU A 85 -11.30 -14.66 21.61
C GLU A 85 -10.61 -13.59 20.74
N ARG A 86 -9.75 -12.78 21.38
CA ARG A 86 -9.11 -11.56 20.81
C ARG A 86 -10.03 -10.36 20.59
N LEU A 87 -11.31 -10.46 20.92
CA LEU A 87 -12.22 -9.32 20.98
C LEU A 87 -12.32 -8.83 22.44
N ASP A 88 -12.19 -7.53 22.65
CA ASP A 88 -12.61 -6.90 23.89
C ASP A 88 -14.12 -6.56 23.74
N PRO A 89 -15.03 -7.20 24.48
CA PRO A 89 -16.47 -7.03 24.29
C PRO A 89 -16.90 -5.56 24.40
N ALA A 90 -16.30 -4.79 25.32
CA ALA A 90 -16.69 -3.39 25.52
C ALA A 90 -16.37 -2.52 24.31
N TRP A 91 -15.20 -2.74 23.69
CA TRP A 91 -14.80 -2.00 22.49
C TRP A 91 -15.45 -2.53 21.22
N GLU A 92 -15.72 -3.84 21.16
CA GLU A 92 -16.40 -4.46 20.03
C GLU A 92 -17.86 -4.02 19.92
N ASP A 93 -18.59 -3.96 21.04
CA ASP A 93 -19.97 -3.49 21.08
C ASP A 93 -20.09 -2.05 20.56
N LEU A 94 -19.14 -1.19 20.95
CA LEU A 94 -19.09 0.19 20.48
C LEU A 94 -18.80 0.24 18.98
N ARG A 95 -17.79 -0.49 18.48
CA ARG A 95 -17.48 -0.57 17.04
C ARG A 95 -18.70 -0.99 16.23
N THR A 96 -19.35 -2.06 16.67
CA THR A 96 -20.49 -2.67 15.99
C THR A 96 -21.70 -1.74 16.02
N LEU A 97 -21.90 -0.98 17.10
CA LEU A 97 -22.92 0.06 17.15
C LEU A 97 -22.67 1.16 16.11
N TYR A 98 -21.43 1.64 15.98
CA TYR A 98 -21.08 2.63 14.96
C TYR A 98 -21.33 2.09 13.55
N ALA A 99 -20.89 0.86 13.25
CA ALA A 99 -21.14 0.23 11.97
C ALA A 99 -22.64 0.08 11.67
N ARG A 100 -23.47 -0.39 12.63
CA ARG A 100 -24.94 -0.46 12.46
C ARG A 100 -25.59 0.89 12.16
N ARG A 101 -24.98 1.98 12.63
CA ARG A 101 -25.49 3.35 12.45
C ARG A 101 -24.83 4.08 11.28
N ALA A 102 -23.90 3.43 10.56
CA ALA A 102 -23.21 4.00 9.42
C ALA A 102 -24.15 4.64 8.38
N PRO A 103 -25.32 4.06 8.02
CA PRO A 103 -26.23 4.72 7.08
C PRO A 103 -26.64 6.14 7.50
N ALA A 104 -26.94 6.35 8.79
CA ALA A 104 -27.32 7.66 9.30
C ALA A 104 -26.14 8.64 9.35
N PHE A 105 -24.94 8.16 9.69
CA PHE A 105 -23.73 8.99 9.70
C PHE A 105 -23.32 9.39 8.28
N LEU A 106 -23.41 8.48 7.32
CA LEU A 106 -23.13 8.75 5.91
C LEU A 106 -24.12 9.76 5.33
N ALA A 107 -25.42 9.64 5.61
CA ALA A 107 -26.40 10.63 5.17
C ALA A 107 -26.20 12.01 5.80
N THR A 108 -25.60 12.07 6.99
CA THR A 108 -25.19 13.34 7.62
C THR A 108 -23.96 13.94 6.92
N ALA A 109 -22.96 13.10 6.62
CA ALA A 109 -21.73 13.52 5.93
C ALA A 109 -21.96 13.88 4.45
N LEU A 110 -22.95 13.26 3.81
CA LEU A 110 -23.33 13.45 2.41
C LEU A 110 -24.82 13.84 2.32
N PRO A 111 -25.18 15.11 2.58
CA PRO A 111 -26.55 15.56 2.50
C PRO A 111 -27.18 15.25 1.13
N GLY A 112 -28.33 14.56 1.15
CA GLY A 112 -29.02 14.08 -0.06
C GLY A 112 -28.82 12.59 -0.35
N LEU A 113 -27.94 11.90 0.38
CA LEU A 113 -27.86 10.44 0.36
C LEU A 113 -29.09 9.85 1.08
N ASP A 114 -29.77 8.92 0.41
CA ASP A 114 -30.79 8.07 1.01
C ASP A 114 -30.12 6.96 1.87
N PRO A 115 -30.34 6.92 3.20
CA PRO A 115 -29.78 5.88 4.06
C PRO A 115 -30.13 4.45 3.62
N ASP A 116 -31.27 4.25 2.95
CA ASP A 116 -31.71 2.92 2.50
C ASP A 116 -30.88 2.39 1.32
N ARG A 117 -30.08 3.25 0.68
CA ARG A 117 -29.10 2.88 -0.35
C ARG A 117 -27.75 2.46 0.23
N VAL A 118 -27.59 2.43 1.55
CA VAL A 118 -26.35 1.98 2.19
C VAL A 118 -26.43 0.48 2.47
N HIS A 119 -25.49 -0.26 1.90
CA HIS A 119 -25.39 -1.71 2.00
C HIS A 119 -24.13 -2.11 2.75
N HIS A 120 -24.29 -2.97 3.76
CA HIS A 120 -23.17 -3.61 4.43
C HIS A 120 -22.58 -4.69 3.53
N VAL A 121 -21.28 -4.62 3.27
CA VAL A 121 -20.52 -5.64 2.55
C VAL A 121 -19.56 -6.29 3.52
N PRO A 122 -19.55 -7.64 3.67
CA PRO A 122 -18.63 -8.31 4.56
C PRO A 122 -17.17 -7.93 4.27
N HIS A 123 -16.39 -7.66 5.31
CA HIS A 123 -15.07 -7.03 5.20
C HIS A 123 -14.12 -7.81 4.26
N HIS A 124 -14.00 -9.12 4.46
CA HIS A 124 -13.16 -9.96 3.59
C HIS A 124 -13.74 -10.17 2.19
N VAL A 125 -15.05 -10.00 1.99
CA VAL A 125 -15.64 -9.99 0.64
C VAL A 125 -15.26 -8.71 -0.08
N ALA A 126 -15.25 -7.57 0.62
CA ALA A 126 -14.76 -6.31 0.07
C ALA A 126 -13.26 -6.41 -0.30
N HIS A 127 -12.40 -6.96 0.57
CA HIS A 127 -11.02 -7.27 0.18
C HIS A 127 -10.92 -8.20 -1.03
N ALA A 128 -11.71 -9.28 -1.06
CA ALA A 128 -11.69 -10.21 -2.19
C ALA A 128 -12.10 -9.52 -3.50
N ALA A 129 -13.11 -8.66 -3.47
CA ALA A 129 -13.56 -7.88 -4.63
C ALA A 129 -12.53 -6.83 -5.07
N SER A 130 -11.85 -6.17 -4.13
CA SER A 130 -10.76 -5.23 -4.46
C SER A 130 -9.58 -5.94 -5.10
N ALA A 131 -9.46 -7.27 -4.95
CA ALA A 131 -8.50 -8.08 -5.67
C ALA A 131 -9.07 -8.72 -6.94
N GLY A 132 -9.91 -9.74 -6.81
CA GLY A 132 -10.33 -10.59 -7.91
C GLY A 132 -11.13 -9.88 -9.00
N LEU A 133 -11.91 -8.83 -8.67
CA LEU A 133 -12.62 -8.03 -9.69
C LEU A 133 -11.76 -6.92 -10.27
N ALA A 134 -10.79 -6.40 -9.50
CA ALA A 134 -9.93 -5.31 -9.94
C ALA A 134 -8.68 -5.79 -10.70
N ALA A 135 -8.29 -7.06 -10.58
CA ALA A 135 -7.10 -7.59 -11.22
C ALA A 135 -7.19 -7.49 -12.77
N PRO A 136 -6.21 -6.87 -13.47
CA PRO A 136 -6.17 -6.80 -14.93
C PRO A 136 -6.15 -8.19 -15.54
N ALA A 137 -6.94 -8.49 -16.57
CA ALA A 137 -6.99 -9.84 -17.17
C ALA A 137 -5.58 -10.41 -17.48
N ALA A 138 -5.37 -11.69 -17.16
CA ALA A 138 -4.12 -12.40 -17.45
C ALA A 138 -4.41 -13.50 -18.48
N HIS A 139 -3.59 -13.59 -19.53
CA HIS A 139 -3.77 -14.57 -20.62
C HIS A 139 -5.17 -14.55 -21.28
N GLY A 140 -5.87 -13.41 -21.24
CA GLY A 140 -7.23 -13.27 -21.77
C GLY A 140 -8.34 -13.76 -20.82
N GLU A 141 -7.99 -14.21 -19.62
CA GLU A 141 -8.92 -14.72 -18.60
C GLU A 141 -9.03 -13.74 -17.42
N ARG A 142 -10.23 -13.70 -16.83
CA ARG A 142 -10.54 -12.91 -15.62
C ARG A 142 -10.77 -13.78 -14.39
N ASP A 143 -11.00 -15.07 -14.57
CA ASP A 143 -11.17 -16.00 -13.47
C ASP A 143 -9.86 -16.12 -12.69
N CYS A 144 -9.94 -16.10 -11.37
CA CYS A 144 -8.76 -16.20 -10.52
C CYS A 144 -9.11 -16.84 -9.17
N ALA A 145 -8.13 -17.54 -8.60
CA ALA A 145 -8.13 -17.80 -7.18
C ALA A 145 -7.96 -16.46 -6.45
N VAL A 146 -8.64 -16.28 -5.33
CA VAL A 146 -8.51 -15.09 -4.48
C VAL A 146 -8.17 -15.49 -3.06
N PHE A 147 -7.14 -14.86 -2.51
CA PHE A 147 -6.71 -15.07 -1.14
C PHE A 147 -6.59 -13.73 -0.40
N VAL A 148 -7.43 -13.55 0.61
CA VAL A 148 -7.43 -12.39 1.50
C VAL A 148 -6.76 -12.80 2.80
N ALA A 149 -5.61 -12.22 3.13
CA ALA A 149 -4.93 -12.44 4.40
C ALA A 149 -4.83 -11.13 5.17
N ASP A 150 -5.50 -11.06 6.33
CA ASP A 150 -5.67 -9.82 7.06
C ASP A 150 -5.38 -9.97 8.56
N GLY A 151 -5.45 -8.87 9.29
CA GLY A 151 -5.54 -8.91 10.75
C GLY A 151 -6.85 -9.57 11.17
N ARG A 152 -7.97 -8.89 10.90
CA ARG A 152 -9.32 -9.39 11.16
C ARG A 152 -10.37 -8.62 10.36
N GLY A 153 -11.46 -9.31 10.04
CA GLY A 153 -12.75 -8.69 9.74
C GLY A 153 -13.67 -8.72 10.96
N GLU A 154 -14.91 -9.11 10.72
CA GLU A 154 -15.98 -9.23 11.72
C GLU A 154 -15.71 -10.39 12.69
N ASP A 155 -15.49 -11.60 12.17
CA ASP A 155 -15.30 -12.84 12.93
C ASP A 155 -14.18 -13.74 12.39
N ALA A 156 -13.50 -13.31 11.33
CA ALA A 156 -12.50 -14.07 10.59
C ALA A 156 -11.19 -13.30 10.41
N ALA A 157 -10.10 -14.00 10.10
CA ALA A 157 -8.77 -13.47 9.82
C ALA A 157 -8.33 -13.59 8.35
N HIS A 158 -8.88 -14.56 7.61
CA HIS A 158 -8.61 -14.70 6.18
C HIS A 158 -9.79 -15.33 5.43
N LEU A 159 -9.79 -15.17 4.11
CA LEU A 159 -10.75 -15.77 3.17
C LEU A 159 -9.99 -16.34 1.97
N ALA A 160 -10.32 -17.57 1.58
CA ALA A 160 -9.79 -18.22 0.39
C ALA A 160 -10.96 -18.66 -0.51
N GLY A 161 -10.87 -18.37 -1.81
CA GLY A 161 -11.95 -18.64 -2.75
C GLY A 161 -11.54 -18.45 -4.21
N ALA A 162 -12.52 -18.34 -5.09
CA ALA A 162 -12.33 -18.08 -6.51
C ALA A 162 -13.36 -17.09 -7.03
N TYR A 163 -12.94 -16.24 -7.97
CA TYR A 163 -13.85 -15.52 -8.84
C TYR A 163 -14.00 -16.31 -10.15
N ARG A 164 -15.25 -16.65 -10.51
CA ARG A 164 -15.62 -17.28 -11.78
C ARG A 164 -16.73 -16.53 -12.46
N GLY A 165 -16.49 -16.04 -13.67
CA GLY A 165 -17.44 -15.16 -14.36
C GLY A 165 -17.87 -13.96 -13.50
N GLY A 166 -16.96 -13.44 -12.67
CA GLY A 166 -17.20 -12.35 -11.72
C GLY A 166 -18.03 -12.71 -10.48
N GLY A 167 -18.43 -13.97 -10.28
CA GLY A 167 -19.06 -14.44 -9.03
C GLY A 167 -18.01 -14.97 -8.05
N LEU A 168 -18.14 -14.64 -6.76
CA LEU A 168 -17.26 -15.12 -5.70
C LEU A 168 -17.77 -16.46 -5.13
N GLU A 169 -16.96 -17.50 -5.25
CA GLU A 169 -17.08 -18.77 -4.54
C GLU A 169 -16.11 -18.78 -3.36
N ILE A 170 -16.61 -18.97 -2.14
CA ILE A 170 -15.78 -19.01 -0.92
C ILE A 170 -15.57 -20.47 -0.54
N LEU A 171 -14.31 -20.89 -0.47
CA LEU A 171 -13.91 -22.26 -0.16
C LEU A 171 -13.52 -22.43 1.30
N ALA A 172 -12.81 -21.46 1.87
CA ALA A 172 -12.44 -21.47 3.27
C ALA A 172 -12.44 -20.06 3.89
N ARG A 173 -12.69 -20.03 5.20
CA ARG A 173 -12.53 -18.86 6.05
C ARG A 173 -11.87 -19.30 7.35
N GLN A 174 -10.91 -18.53 7.83
CA GLN A 174 -10.33 -18.76 9.14
C GLN A 174 -10.99 -17.88 10.17
N GLY A 175 -11.66 -18.48 11.16
CA GLY A 175 -12.19 -17.76 12.32
C GLY A 175 -11.08 -17.31 13.28
N LEU A 176 -11.32 -16.21 14.01
CA LEU A 176 -10.51 -15.86 15.19
C LEU A 176 -10.66 -16.95 16.27
N PRO A 177 -9.64 -17.20 17.11
CA PRO A 177 -8.47 -16.35 17.40
C PRO A 177 -7.29 -16.47 16.42
N HIS A 178 -7.30 -17.46 15.52
CA HIS A 178 -6.15 -17.75 14.69
C HIS A 178 -6.03 -16.74 13.54
N SER A 179 -5.01 -15.89 13.60
CA SER A 179 -4.75 -14.85 12.60
C SER A 179 -3.26 -14.66 12.43
N LEU A 180 -2.79 -14.75 11.18
CA LEU A 180 -1.41 -14.46 10.80
C LEU A 180 -1.10 -12.96 10.91
N GLY A 181 -2.05 -12.09 10.53
CA GLY A 181 -1.89 -10.65 10.64
C GLY A 181 -1.74 -10.22 12.11
N LEU A 182 -2.65 -10.68 12.97
CA LEU A 182 -2.63 -10.25 14.37
C LEU A 182 -1.44 -10.79 15.17
N ILE A 183 -0.93 -12.00 14.88
CA ILE A 183 0.30 -12.47 15.57
C ILE A 183 1.54 -11.70 15.09
N TYR A 184 1.56 -11.25 13.83
CA TYR A 184 2.62 -10.39 13.31
C TYR A 184 2.54 -8.97 13.91
N GLU A 185 1.33 -8.47 14.15
CA GLU A 185 1.09 -7.25 14.93
C GLU A 185 1.55 -7.37 16.40
N ASP A 186 1.28 -8.51 17.05
CA ASP A 186 1.72 -8.75 18.43
C ASP A 186 3.26 -8.75 18.52
N LEU A 187 3.93 -9.37 17.53
CA LEU A 187 5.39 -9.28 17.41
C LEU A 187 5.85 -7.84 17.18
N THR A 188 5.15 -7.09 16.33
CA THR A 188 5.45 -5.67 16.05
C THR A 188 5.44 -4.84 17.34
N ASP A 189 4.42 -5.02 18.19
CA ASP A 189 4.34 -4.38 19.51
C ASP A 189 5.45 -4.87 20.47
N HIS A 190 5.72 -6.17 20.51
CA HIS A 190 6.79 -6.74 21.35
C HIS A 190 8.17 -6.18 21.00
N LEU A 191 8.39 -5.93 19.70
CA LEU A 191 9.58 -5.27 19.18
C LEU A 191 9.53 -3.74 19.32
N GLY A 192 8.63 -3.18 20.12
CA GLY A 192 8.58 -1.75 20.43
C GLY A 192 8.17 -0.86 19.24
N PHE A 193 7.63 -1.45 18.18
CA PHE A 193 7.07 -0.72 17.04
C PHE A 193 5.57 -0.48 17.23
N GLN A 194 5.00 0.43 16.43
CA GLN A 194 3.58 0.74 16.53
C GLN A 194 2.74 -0.32 15.80
N ARG A 195 1.93 -1.05 16.57
CA ARG A 195 0.90 -1.97 16.07
C ARG A 195 -0.08 -1.31 15.08
N SER A 196 -0.50 -2.06 14.08
CA SER A 196 -1.39 -1.68 12.97
C SER A 196 -0.86 -0.45 12.22
N SER A 197 0.46 -0.37 12.04
CA SER A 197 1.14 0.75 11.38
C SER A 197 2.56 0.40 10.92
N ASP A 198 3.36 -0.25 11.76
CA ASP A 198 4.81 -0.41 11.58
C ASP A 198 5.26 -1.85 11.28
N GLU A 199 4.35 -2.74 10.90
CA GLU A 199 4.63 -4.15 10.56
C GLU A 199 5.71 -4.27 9.47
N TYR A 200 5.74 -3.34 8.52
CA TYR A 200 6.78 -3.29 7.49
C TYR A 200 8.20 -3.07 8.07
N LYS A 201 8.35 -2.56 9.30
CA LYS A 201 9.64 -2.45 10.00
C LYS A 201 10.11 -3.81 10.48
N VAL A 202 9.20 -4.69 10.92
CA VAL A 202 9.52 -6.08 11.27
C VAL A 202 9.98 -6.82 10.03
N MET A 203 9.30 -6.64 8.90
CA MET A 203 9.71 -7.20 7.61
C MET A 203 11.11 -6.72 7.19
N ALA A 204 11.42 -5.42 7.35
CA ALA A 204 12.75 -4.90 7.07
C ALA A 204 13.80 -5.45 8.04
N LEU A 205 13.49 -5.51 9.33
CA LEU A 205 14.39 -6.00 10.37
C LEU A 205 14.74 -7.49 10.15
N ALA A 206 13.78 -8.30 9.71
CA ALA A 206 13.98 -9.72 9.40
C ALA A 206 15.14 -9.97 8.41
N SER A 207 15.39 -9.07 7.46
CA SER A 207 16.49 -9.20 6.48
C SER A 207 17.90 -9.09 7.08
N SER A 208 18.01 -8.70 8.35
CA SER A 208 19.28 -8.59 9.08
C SER A 208 19.47 -9.68 10.14
N GLY A 209 18.47 -10.54 10.34
CA GLY A 209 18.48 -11.61 11.34
C GLY A 209 18.78 -12.98 10.77
N THR A 210 19.08 -13.93 11.66
CA THR A 210 19.13 -15.36 11.38
C THR A 210 17.89 -16.03 11.99
N PRO A 211 17.14 -16.88 11.27
CA PRO A 211 15.89 -17.47 11.75
C PRO A 211 16.12 -18.59 12.79
N ARG A 212 16.72 -18.25 13.94
CA ARG A 212 17.14 -19.19 14.99
C ARG A 212 15.99 -19.91 15.69
N PHE A 213 14.79 -19.31 15.69
CA PHE A 213 13.61 -19.79 16.40
C PHE A 213 12.56 -20.40 15.47
N ILE A 214 12.94 -20.71 14.23
CA ILE A 214 11.99 -21.22 13.21
C ILE A 214 11.37 -22.56 13.61
N GLY A 215 12.08 -23.39 14.38
CA GLY A 215 11.57 -24.69 14.85
C GLY A 215 10.33 -24.50 15.73
N GLU A 216 10.44 -23.63 16.73
CA GLU A 216 9.38 -23.28 17.66
C GLU A 216 8.21 -22.59 16.94
N MET A 217 8.51 -21.67 16.00
CA MET A 217 7.44 -21.02 15.22
C MET A 217 6.64 -22.02 14.37
N ARG A 218 7.25 -23.12 13.89
CA ARG A 218 6.54 -24.18 13.14
C ARG A 218 5.63 -25.03 14.03
N GLU A 219 5.97 -25.19 15.31
CA GLU A 219 5.12 -25.90 16.27
C GLU A 219 3.89 -25.05 16.65
N LEU A 220 4.09 -23.74 16.82
CA LEU A 220 3.07 -22.79 17.27
C LEU A 220 2.13 -22.34 16.13
N ILE A 221 2.61 -22.33 14.89
CA ILE A 221 1.87 -21.81 13.72
C ILE A 221 1.85 -22.86 12.63
N ALA A 222 0.69 -23.45 12.35
CA ALA A 222 0.55 -24.54 11.39
C ALA A 222 -0.71 -24.39 10.54
N THR A 223 -0.65 -24.77 9.27
CA THR A 223 -1.87 -24.91 8.44
C THR A 223 -2.69 -26.10 8.92
N THR A 224 -4.01 -26.05 8.73
CA THR A 224 -4.92 -27.17 9.05
C THR A 224 -4.95 -28.23 7.95
N GLY A 225 -4.38 -27.94 6.78
CA GLY A 225 -4.48 -28.75 5.56
C GLY A 225 -5.74 -28.51 4.72
N GLU A 226 -6.74 -27.83 5.29
CA GLU A 226 -8.05 -27.55 4.66
C GLU A 226 -8.29 -26.04 4.52
N GLY A 227 -7.26 -25.29 4.09
CA GLY A 227 -7.35 -23.84 3.88
C GLY A 227 -7.42 -22.99 5.15
N GLY A 228 -7.25 -23.58 6.33
CA GLY A 228 -7.18 -22.89 7.62
C GLY A 228 -5.77 -22.85 8.21
N VAL A 229 -5.62 -22.12 9.31
CA VAL A 229 -4.40 -22.00 10.11
C VAL A 229 -4.73 -22.07 11.60
N ARG A 230 -3.87 -22.75 12.34
CA ARG A 230 -3.81 -22.73 13.80
C ARG A 230 -2.63 -21.83 14.19
N VAL A 231 -2.93 -20.83 15.00
CA VAL A 231 -1.95 -19.92 15.61
C VAL A 231 -2.12 -20.03 17.11
N ASP A 232 -1.16 -20.66 17.79
CA ASP A 232 -1.12 -20.71 19.25
C ASP A 232 -0.60 -19.39 19.83
N PRO A 233 -0.95 -19.04 21.08
CA PRO A 233 -0.34 -17.94 21.79
C PRO A 233 1.18 -18.08 21.87
N VAL A 234 1.91 -17.00 21.60
CA VAL A 234 3.38 -16.97 21.64
C VAL A 234 3.85 -16.06 22.76
N ASP A 235 4.62 -16.61 23.70
CA ASP A 235 5.36 -15.79 24.67
C ASP A 235 6.67 -15.30 24.04
N PHE A 236 6.59 -14.17 23.32
CA PHE A 236 7.76 -13.60 22.66
C PHE A 236 8.93 -13.28 23.62
N ALA A 237 8.65 -13.05 24.91
CA ALA A 237 9.68 -12.76 25.89
C ALA A 237 10.58 -13.96 26.18
N ALA A 238 10.15 -15.18 25.86
CA ALA A 238 10.97 -16.39 25.94
C ALA A 238 12.09 -16.43 24.88
N PHE A 239 11.93 -15.71 23.76
CA PHE A 239 12.86 -15.72 22.63
C PHE A 239 13.74 -14.47 22.56
N ALA A 240 13.15 -13.30 22.81
CA ALA A 240 13.86 -12.03 22.86
C ALA A 240 13.18 -11.11 23.88
N LYS A 241 13.96 -10.37 24.68
CA LYS A 241 13.40 -9.43 25.65
C LYS A 241 12.51 -8.39 24.94
N ARG A 242 11.38 -8.03 25.54
CA ARG A 242 10.53 -6.94 25.01
C ARG A 242 11.34 -5.65 24.86
N ARG A 243 11.25 -5.04 23.68
CA ARG A 243 11.95 -3.78 23.36
C ARG A 243 11.07 -2.59 23.71
N SER A 244 11.67 -1.56 24.33
CA SER A 244 11.00 -0.25 24.43
C SER A 244 11.05 0.48 23.08
N ARG A 245 10.16 1.45 22.87
CA ARG A 245 10.11 2.24 21.64
C ARG A 245 11.45 2.92 21.29
N ASP A 246 12.14 3.42 22.31
CA ASP A 246 13.44 4.10 22.19
C ASP A 246 14.63 3.14 22.42
N GLY A 247 14.36 1.84 22.60
CA GLY A 247 15.38 0.84 22.86
C GLY A 247 16.15 0.42 21.61
N GLU A 248 17.43 0.09 21.78
CA GLU A 248 18.25 -0.45 20.70
C GLU A 248 17.75 -1.82 20.23
N VAL A 249 17.90 -2.07 18.93
CA VAL A 249 17.57 -3.36 18.32
C VAL A 249 18.74 -4.32 18.49
N ALA A 250 18.66 -5.19 19.50
CA ALA A 250 19.59 -6.31 19.66
C ALA A 250 19.44 -7.39 18.57
N ALA A 251 20.48 -8.20 18.35
CA ALA A 251 20.51 -9.27 17.33
C ALA A 251 19.37 -10.30 17.50
N GLU A 252 19.06 -10.68 18.73
CA GLU A 252 17.97 -11.60 19.05
C GLU A 252 16.58 -11.08 18.63
N HIS A 253 16.36 -9.76 18.58
CA HIS A 253 15.15 -9.20 18.00
C HIS A 253 15.08 -9.39 16.48
N ALA A 254 16.23 -9.23 15.80
CA ALA A 254 16.32 -9.46 14.36
C ALA A 254 16.12 -10.94 14.03
N ASP A 255 16.67 -11.84 14.84
CA ASP A 255 16.50 -13.28 14.69
C ASP A 255 15.05 -13.73 14.90
N LEU A 256 14.36 -13.12 15.88
CA LEU A 256 12.94 -13.36 16.11
C LEU A 256 12.08 -12.84 14.94
N ALA A 257 12.38 -11.64 14.45
CA ALA A 257 11.73 -11.10 13.25
C ALA A 257 11.97 -12.01 12.02
N ALA A 258 13.19 -12.49 11.82
CA ALA A 258 13.55 -13.41 10.74
C ALA A 258 12.81 -14.75 10.85
N SER A 259 12.75 -15.33 12.06
CA SER A 259 12.06 -16.61 12.30
C SER A 259 10.56 -16.49 12.04
N MET A 260 9.93 -15.40 12.50
CA MET A 260 8.51 -15.16 12.29
C MET A 260 8.18 -14.83 10.83
N GLN A 261 9.00 -14.00 10.18
CA GLN A 261 8.87 -13.66 8.77
C GLN A 261 8.97 -14.93 7.90
N GLN A 262 9.98 -15.77 8.14
CA GLN A 262 10.10 -17.04 7.43
C GLN A 262 8.89 -17.96 7.67
N ARG A 263 8.37 -18.04 8.90
CA ARG A 263 7.20 -18.88 9.16
C ARG A 263 5.94 -18.34 8.48
N LEU A 264 5.73 -17.03 8.51
CA LEU A 264 4.63 -16.39 7.78
C LEU A 264 4.67 -16.76 6.31
N GLU A 265 5.85 -16.66 5.68
CA GLU A 265 6.05 -17.02 4.27
C GLU A 265 5.74 -18.51 3.99
N GLU A 266 6.18 -19.43 4.85
CA GLU A 266 5.89 -20.86 4.71
C GLU A 266 4.40 -21.15 4.77
N VAL A 267 3.70 -20.59 5.76
CA VAL A 267 2.26 -20.79 5.95
C VAL A 267 1.47 -20.21 4.77
N LEU A 268 1.82 -19.00 4.31
CA LEU A 268 1.15 -18.40 3.17
C LEU A 268 1.34 -19.24 1.90
N LEU A 269 2.56 -19.75 1.65
CA LEU A 269 2.84 -20.64 0.52
C LEU A 269 2.04 -21.95 0.61
N GLU A 270 1.93 -22.55 1.81
CA GLU A 270 1.11 -23.73 2.06
C GLU A 270 -0.38 -23.47 1.77
N LEU A 271 -0.93 -22.34 2.24
CA LEU A 271 -2.34 -21.95 2.05
C LEU A 271 -2.68 -21.69 0.58
N VAL A 272 -1.86 -20.93 -0.14
CA VAL A 272 -2.10 -20.66 -1.57
C VAL A 272 -1.88 -21.92 -2.41
N SER A 273 -0.98 -22.81 -2.01
CA SER A 273 -0.82 -24.12 -2.66
C SER A 273 -2.04 -25.02 -2.47
N TRP A 274 -2.66 -25.00 -1.29
CA TRP A 274 -3.97 -25.63 -1.08
C TRP A 274 -5.04 -25.00 -1.99
N LEU A 275 -5.13 -23.68 -2.02
CA LEU A 275 -6.12 -22.97 -2.83
C LEU A 275 -5.99 -23.29 -4.32
N HIS A 276 -4.77 -23.37 -4.84
CA HIS A 276 -4.52 -23.79 -6.22
C HIS A 276 -5.04 -25.21 -6.50
N ARG A 277 -4.84 -26.17 -5.58
CA ARG A 277 -5.36 -27.54 -5.75
C ARG A 277 -6.88 -27.57 -5.78
N GLU A 278 -7.54 -26.78 -4.96
CA GLU A 278 -9.02 -26.74 -4.91
C GLU A 278 -9.63 -26.03 -6.12
N THR A 279 -8.96 -25.01 -6.65
CA THR A 279 -9.51 -24.17 -7.73
C THR A 279 -9.06 -24.57 -9.13
N GLY A 280 -7.85 -25.12 -9.27
CA GLY A 280 -7.21 -25.39 -10.56
C GLY A 280 -6.96 -24.13 -11.41
N LEU A 281 -7.03 -22.93 -10.82
CA LEU A 281 -6.88 -21.67 -11.54
C LEU A 281 -5.41 -21.28 -11.63
N ALA A 282 -4.96 -20.85 -12.81
CA ALA A 282 -3.58 -20.45 -13.06
C ALA A 282 -3.19 -19.13 -12.37
N ARG A 283 -4.17 -18.33 -11.96
CA ARG A 283 -3.96 -17.00 -11.39
C ARG A 283 -4.39 -16.89 -9.94
N LEU A 284 -3.57 -16.19 -9.16
CA LEU A 284 -3.87 -15.76 -7.79
C LEU A 284 -3.98 -14.23 -7.68
N ALA A 285 -5.10 -13.75 -7.16
CA ALA A 285 -5.29 -12.37 -6.73
C ALA A 285 -5.24 -12.26 -5.19
N MET A 286 -4.49 -11.31 -4.64
CA MET A 286 -4.32 -11.16 -3.18
C MET A 286 -4.66 -9.77 -2.66
N ALA A 287 -5.27 -9.74 -1.47
CA ALA A 287 -5.57 -8.54 -0.67
C ALA A 287 -5.49 -8.86 0.85
N GLY A 288 -5.85 -7.88 1.68
CA GLY A 288 -5.68 -7.90 3.14
C GLY A 288 -4.31 -7.35 3.56
N GLY A 289 -4.20 -6.85 4.80
CA GLY A 289 -2.99 -6.17 5.27
C GLY A 289 -1.71 -7.01 5.17
N VAL A 290 -1.82 -8.34 5.30
CA VAL A 290 -0.69 -9.27 5.17
C VAL A 290 -0.17 -9.33 3.73
N ALA A 291 -1.01 -9.11 2.72
CA ALA A 291 -0.61 -9.09 1.32
C ALA A 291 0.28 -7.88 0.95
N LEU A 292 0.48 -6.92 1.86
CA LEU A 292 1.52 -5.88 1.70
C LEU A 292 2.95 -6.40 1.98
N ASN A 293 3.10 -7.65 2.45
CA ASN A 293 4.38 -8.31 2.70
C ASN A 293 5.02 -8.75 1.37
N CYS A 294 5.81 -7.86 0.78
CA CYS A 294 6.41 -8.09 -0.53
C CYS A 294 7.45 -9.22 -0.58
N VAL A 295 8.01 -9.62 0.56
CA VAL A 295 8.90 -10.78 0.67
C VAL A 295 8.10 -12.07 0.49
N ALA A 296 6.99 -12.20 1.22
CA ALA A 296 6.07 -13.33 1.08
C ALA A 296 5.46 -13.41 -0.32
N ASN A 297 5.03 -12.29 -0.89
CA ASN A 297 4.47 -12.26 -2.24
C ASN A 297 5.46 -12.79 -3.29
N THR A 298 6.73 -12.45 -3.15
CA THR A 298 7.79 -12.93 -4.07
C THR A 298 7.99 -14.42 -3.96
N ARG A 299 8.00 -14.94 -2.73
CA ARG A 299 8.11 -16.38 -2.51
C ARG A 299 6.92 -17.12 -3.09
N ILE A 300 5.70 -16.60 -2.92
CA ILE A 300 4.48 -17.16 -3.53
C ILE A 300 4.59 -17.16 -5.06
N ALA A 301 5.02 -16.06 -5.67
CA ALA A 301 5.16 -15.97 -7.13
C ALA A 301 6.28 -16.86 -7.69
N ALA A 302 7.38 -17.06 -6.95
CA ALA A 302 8.55 -17.80 -7.43
C ALA A 302 8.49 -19.31 -7.12
N GLU A 303 7.89 -19.70 -6.00
CA GLU A 303 7.86 -21.08 -5.49
C GLU A 303 6.45 -21.69 -5.50
N GLY A 304 5.41 -20.85 -5.62
CA GLY A 304 4.02 -21.29 -5.63
C GLY A 304 3.59 -21.87 -6.99
N PRO A 305 2.40 -22.49 -7.03
CA PRO A 305 1.93 -23.19 -8.23
C PRO A 305 1.24 -22.28 -9.26
N PHE A 306 1.06 -20.98 -8.98
CA PHE A 306 0.35 -20.05 -9.86
C PHE A 306 1.27 -19.49 -10.95
N GLU A 307 0.75 -19.35 -12.16
CA GLU A 307 1.44 -18.76 -13.31
C GLU A 307 1.46 -17.22 -13.22
N ASP A 308 0.41 -16.62 -12.66
CA ASP A 308 0.30 -15.19 -12.42
C ASP A 308 -0.13 -14.90 -10.98
N VAL A 309 0.57 -13.97 -10.32
CA VAL A 309 0.23 -13.49 -8.99
C VAL A 309 0.06 -11.98 -9.05
N TRP A 310 -1.16 -11.52 -8.78
CA TRP A 310 -1.49 -10.12 -8.73
C TRP A 310 -1.88 -9.71 -7.30
N VAL A 311 -1.29 -8.63 -6.80
CA VAL A 311 -1.55 -8.11 -5.46
C VAL A 311 -2.13 -6.71 -5.59
N GLN A 312 -3.22 -6.44 -4.87
CA GLN A 312 -3.87 -5.14 -4.89
C GLN A 312 -2.92 -4.04 -4.33
N PRO A 313 -2.59 -2.96 -5.08
CA PRO A 313 -1.74 -1.87 -4.57
C PRO A 313 -2.22 -1.23 -3.27
N ALA A 314 -3.53 -1.15 -3.05
CA ALA A 314 -4.15 -0.75 -1.79
C ALA A 314 -4.65 -1.96 -0.99
N ALA A 315 -3.84 -3.03 -0.83
CA ALA A 315 -4.27 -4.30 -0.25
C ALA A 315 -4.79 -4.22 1.20
N GLY A 316 -4.35 -3.23 1.99
CA GLY A 316 -4.88 -3.00 3.33
C GLY A 316 -6.32 -2.46 3.33
N ASP A 317 -6.83 -2.08 4.50
CA ASP A 317 -8.25 -1.74 4.71
C ASP A 317 -8.78 -0.64 3.79
N ALA A 318 -7.92 0.30 3.38
CA ALA A 318 -8.26 1.30 2.38
C ALA A 318 -8.93 0.66 1.15
N GLY A 319 -8.35 -0.42 0.60
CA GLY A 319 -8.82 -1.09 -0.60
C GLY A 319 -10.21 -1.71 -0.48
N THR A 320 -10.72 -1.93 0.74
CA THR A 320 -12.08 -2.43 0.93
C THR A 320 -13.14 -1.43 0.47
N ALA A 321 -12.83 -0.12 0.44
CA ALA A 321 -13.70 0.86 -0.18
C ALA A 321 -13.91 0.55 -1.67
N LEU A 322 -12.81 0.36 -2.42
CA LEU A 322 -12.88 -0.02 -3.83
C LEU A 322 -13.62 -1.34 -4.04
N GLY A 323 -13.27 -2.35 -3.24
CA GLY A 323 -13.89 -3.66 -3.36
C GLY A 323 -15.37 -3.69 -3.03
N GLY A 324 -15.82 -2.90 -2.05
CA GLY A 324 -17.24 -2.73 -1.74
C GLY A 324 -18.03 -2.16 -2.93
N ALA A 325 -17.50 -1.11 -3.58
CA ALA A 325 -18.13 -0.52 -4.77
C ALA A 325 -18.20 -1.52 -5.93
N LEU A 326 -17.10 -2.24 -6.21
CA LEU A 326 -17.04 -3.27 -7.24
C LEU A 326 -18.00 -4.44 -6.95
N HIS A 327 -18.12 -4.84 -5.68
CA HIS A 327 -19.04 -5.89 -5.28
C HIS A 327 -20.51 -5.51 -5.53
N LEU A 328 -20.91 -4.26 -5.20
CA LEU A 328 -22.26 -3.78 -5.49
C LEU A 328 -22.51 -3.65 -6.99
N ALA A 329 -21.56 -3.08 -7.75
CA ALA A 329 -21.65 -2.98 -9.20
C ALA A 329 -21.87 -4.35 -9.85
N ARG A 330 -21.07 -5.34 -9.44
CA ARG A 330 -21.21 -6.71 -9.94
C ARG A 330 -22.53 -7.36 -9.52
N SER A 331 -22.97 -7.14 -8.28
CA SER A 331 -24.26 -7.66 -7.77
C SER A 331 -25.47 -7.04 -8.47
N ALA A 332 -25.33 -5.80 -8.97
CA ALA A 332 -26.33 -5.14 -9.79
C ALA A 332 -26.31 -5.59 -11.27
N GLY A 333 -25.42 -6.51 -11.64
CA GLY A 333 -25.32 -7.08 -12.98
C GLY A 333 -24.39 -6.32 -13.93
N GLU A 334 -23.59 -5.37 -13.44
CA GLU A 334 -22.59 -4.70 -14.27
C GLU A 334 -21.42 -5.64 -14.60
N ASP A 335 -20.84 -5.44 -15.79
CA ASP A 335 -19.52 -5.97 -16.10
C ASP A 335 -18.50 -4.95 -15.60
N VAL A 336 -17.73 -5.33 -14.58
CA VAL A 336 -16.79 -4.42 -13.92
C VAL A 336 -15.45 -4.44 -14.66
N ALA A 337 -14.96 -3.27 -15.03
CA ALA A 337 -13.64 -3.13 -15.63
C ALA A 337 -12.54 -3.34 -14.58
N PRO A 338 -11.41 -3.94 -14.95
CA PRO A 338 -10.29 -4.08 -14.05
C PRO A 338 -9.64 -2.72 -13.78
N MET A 339 -8.89 -2.64 -12.70
CA MET A 339 -8.11 -1.48 -12.34
C MET A 339 -6.99 -1.24 -13.34
N ALA A 340 -7.08 -0.13 -14.09
CA ALA A 340 -6.07 0.24 -15.09
C ALA A 340 -4.72 0.63 -14.46
N GLY A 341 -4.74 1.15 -13.23
CA GLY A 341 -3.55 1.61 -12.51
C GLY A 341 -3.92 2.19 -11.15
N ALA A 342 -2.90 2.57 -10.37
CA ALA A 342 -3.10 3.12 -9.02
C ALA A 342 -3.36 4.62 -8.99
N ASP A 343 -3.33 5.32 -10.13
CA ASP A 343 -3.48 6.79 -10.20
C ASP A 343 -4.95 7.23 -10.10
N LEU A 344 -5.60 6.83 -9.01
CA LEU A 344 -7.03 7.00 -8.78
C LEU A 344 -7.36 8.20 -7.88
N GLY A 345 -6.35 8.87 -7.32
CA GLY A 345 -6.51 10.01 -6.43
C GLY A 345 -6.64 11.37 -7.14
N ARG A 346 -6.36 12.45 -6.38
CA ARG A 346 -6.47 13.85 -6.83
C ARG A 346 -5.44 14.20 -7.90
N GLY A 347 -5.91 14.78 -9.00
CA GLY A 347 -5.10 15.49 -10.00
C GLY A 347 -5.26 17.00 -9.86
N TRP A 348 -4.30 17.74 -10.41
CA TRP A 348 -4.28 19.21 -10.37
C TRP A 348 -3.96 19.74 -11.77
N SER A 349 -4.73 20.73 -12.22
CA SER A 349 -4.50 21.40 -13.49
C SER A 349 -3.28 22.31 -13.44
N GLU A 350 -2.66 22.58 -14.60
CA GLU A 350 -1.54 23.50 -14.70
C GLU A 350 -1.87 24.88 -14.09
N ALA A 351 -3.10 25.37 -14.28
CA ALA A 351 -3.55 26.65 -13.74
C ALA A 351 -3.61 26.65 -12.21
N GLU A 352 -4.12 25.57 -11.59
CA GLU A 352 -4.15 25.44 -10.12
C GLU A 352 -2.73 25.36 -9.54
N LEU A 353 -1.81 24.66 -10.23
CA LEU A 353 -0.41 24.56 -9.82
C LEU A 353 0.30 25.92 -9.89
N ALA A 354 0.12 26.66 -10.98
CA ALA A 354 0.68 28.01 -11.14
C ALA A 354 0.12 28.96 -10.07
N ALA A 355 -1.19 28.94 -9.85
CA ALA A 355 -1.84 29.76 -8.83
C ALA A 355 -1.30 29.47 -7.43
N ALA A 356 -1.08 28.20 -7.08
CA ALA A 356 -0.50 27.83 -5.78
C ALA A 356 0.96 28.32 -5.62
N LEU A 357 1.75 28.33 -6.70
CA LEU A 357 3.12 28.86 -6.70
C LEU A 357 3.15 30.38 -6.57
N GLU A 358 2.24 31.07 -7.26
CA GLU A 358 2.07 32.52 -7.21
C GLU A 358 1.57 32.99 -5.84
N GLU A 359 0.57 32.30 -5.26
CA GLU A 359 0.08 32.57 -3.91
C GLU A 359 1.18 32.41 -2.86
N ALA A 360 2.08 31.43 -3.06
CA ALA A 360 3.22 31.20 -2.18
C ALA A 360 4.39 32.17 -2.40
N ASP A 361 4.31 33.09 -3.38
CA ASP A 361 5.37 34.02 -3.77
C ASP A 361 6.71 33.33 -4.05
N LEU A 362 6.65 32.17 -4.73
CA LEU A 362 7.84 31.39 -5.07
C LEU A 362 8.29 31.68 -6.50
N ALA A 363 9.61 31.87 -6.67
CA ALA A 363 10.21 31.89 -7.99
C ALA A 363 10.19 30.47 -8.59
N TYR A 364 9.57 30.32 -9.76
CA TYR A 364 9.48 29.06 -10.49
C TYR A 364 9.83 29.23 -11.97
N GLU A 365 10.25 28.14 -12.61
CA GLU A 365 10.55 28.09 -14.04
C GLU A 365 9.72 27.00 -14.73
N ARG A 366 9.35 27.22 -16.00
CA ARG A 366 8.80 26.19 -16.88
C ARG A 366 9.90 25.74 -17.84
N PRO A 367 10.58 24.61 -17.59
CA PRO A 367 11.63 24.13 -18.49
C PRO A 367 11.04 23.60 -19.81
N ASP A 368 11.81 23.70 -20.89
CA ASP A 368 11.45 23.11 -22.20
C ASP A 368 11.36 21.58 -22.14
N ASP A 369 12.27 20.94 -21.39
CA ASP A 369 12.27 19.51 -21.10
C ASP A 369 12.37 19.26 -19.59
N LEU A 370 11.22 19.03 -18.95
CA LEU A 370 11.13 18.71 -17.53
C LEU A 370 11.88 17.42 -17.17
N ALA A 371 11.77 16.38 -18.00
CA ALA A 371 12.42 15.09 -17.76
C ALA A 371 13.94 15.24 -17.76
N ASP A 372 14.49 15.96 -18.74
CA ASP A 372 15.92 16.23 -18.81
C ASP A 372 16.41 17.14 -17.69
N THR A 373 15.62 18.15 -17.32
CA THR A 373 15.92 19.07 -16.21
C THR A 373 16.03 18.31 -14.88
N VAL A 374 15.10 17.40 -14.61
CA VAL A 374 15.11 16.58 -13.40
C VAL A 374 16.19 15.50 -13.46
N ALA A 375 16.42 14.87 -14.61
CA ALA A 375 17.52 13.92 -14.80
C ALA A 375 18.88 14.57 -14.53
N ALA A 376 19.08 15.82 -14.99
CA ALA A 376 20.28 16.59 -14.71
C ALA A 376 20.45 16.90 -13.22
N ALA A 377 19.38 17.26 -12.52
CA ALA A 377 19.40 17.46 -11.07
C ALA A 377 19.82 16.19 -10.32
N LEU A 378 19.17 15.06 -10.62
CA LEU A 378 19.51 13.76 -10.03
C LEU A 378 20.95 13.35 -10.34
N ALA A 379 21.44 13.58 -11.56
CA ALA A 379 22.83 13.30 -11.93
C ALA A 379 23.85 14.13 -11.12
N ARG A 380 23.46 15.34 -10.68
CA ARG A 380 24.23 16.19 -9.75
C ARG A 380 24.02 15.83 -8.27
N ASP A 381 23.36 14.72 -7.99
CA ASP A 381 23.08 14.20 -6.65
C ASP A 381 22.14 15.10 -5.80
N GLU A 382 21.29 15.86 -6.48
CA GLU A 382 20.22 16.66 -5.88
C GLU A 382 19.02 15.78 -5.49
N LEU A 383 18.41 16.06 -4.33
CA LEU A 383 17.13 15.44 -3.93
C LEU A 383 15.97 16.16 -4.62
N VAL A 384 15.10 15.39 -5.26
CA VAL A 384 13.99 15.94 -6.06
C VAL A 384 12.64 15.51 -5.47
N ALA A 385 11.81 16.47 -5.07
CA ALA A 385 10.40 16.24 -4.85
C ALA A 385 9.67 16.23 -6.20
N TRP A 386 8.95 15.16 -6.48
CA TRP A 386 8.26 14.88 -7.74
C TRP A 386 6.75 14.80 -7.49
N PHE A 387 6.03 15.81 -8.00
CA PHE A 387 4.58 15.96 -7.85
C PHE A 387 3.93 16.06 -9.23
N GLN A 388 3.37 14.96 -9.72
CA GLN A 388 2.86 14.82 -11.08
C GLN A 388 1.52 14.10 -11.13
N GLY A 389 0.63 14.51 -12.04
CA GLY A 389 -0.61 13.79 -12.35
C GLY A 389 -1.54 13.54 -11.14
N ARG A 390 -2.43 12.56 -11.30
CA ARG A 390 -3.27 12.05 -10.20
C ARG A 390 -2.40 11.32 -9.17
N SER A 391 -2.75 11.43 -7.88
CA SER A 391 -2.05 10.71 -6.82
C SER A 391 -2.37 9.21 -6.83
N GLU A 392 -1.43 8.44 -6.30
CA GLU A 392 -1.53 7.00 -6.14
C GLU A 392 -2.51 6.63 -5.01
N TYR A 393 -3.29 5.58 -5.21
CA TYR A 393 -4.13 4.95 -4.21
C TYR A 393 -3.38 3.77 -3.56
N GLY A 394 -3.25 3.81 -2.23
CA GLY A 394 -2.47 2.86 -1.45
C GLY A 394 -1.20 3.47 -0.84
N PRO A 395 -0.43 2.67 -0.08
CA PRO A 395 0.63 3.18 0.79
C PRO A 395 1.97 3.46 0.08
N ARG A 396 2.07 3.21 -1.23
CA ARG A 396 3.32 3.32 -1.99
C ARG A 396 3.27 4.53 -2.92
N ALA A 397 4.34 5.31 -2.94
CA ALA A 397 4.56 6.28 -4.01
C ALA A 397 5.09 5.54 -5.24
N LEU A 398 4.42 5.73 -6.37
CA LEU A 398 4.64 5.05 -7.64
C LEU A 398 4.95 6.08 -8.73
N GLY A 399 5.65 7.15 -8.39
CA GLY A 399 6.09 8.15 -9.37
C GLY A 399 5.10 9.30 -9.59
N ARG A 400 4.13 9.51 -8.68
CA ARG A 400 3.24 10.68 -8.71
C ARG A 400 3.47 11.61 -7.53
N ARG A 401 3.70 11.06 -6.34
CA ARG A 401 4.02 11.80 -5.10
C ARG A 401 5.31 11.24 -4.50
N SER A 402 6.41 11.45 -5.21
CA SER A 402 7.68 10.77 -4.97
C SER A 402 8.79 11.71 -4.52
N LEU A 403 9.68 11.22 -3.65
CA LEU A 403 10.99 11.80 -3.40
C LEU A 403 12.02 10.95 -4.16
N LEU A 404 12.69 11.59 -5.11
CA LEU A 404 13.63 10.95 -6.02
C LEU A 404 15.08 11.31 -5.66
N ALA A 405 15.98 10.34 -5.84
CA ALA A 405 17.41 10.53 -5.60
C ALA A 405 18.27 9.60 -6.46
N ASN A 406 19.57 9.88 -6.53
CA ASN A 406 20.53 9.11 -7.30
C ASN A 406 20.91 7.80 -6.58
N PRO A 407 20.70 6.60 -7.17
CA PRO A 407 21.02 5.34 -6.49
C PRO A 407 22.51 5.00 -6.46
N THR A 408 23.36 5.68 -7.24
CA THR A 408 24.80 5.38 -7.34
C THR A 408 25.59 5.86 -6.12
N ARG A 409 24.92 6.55 -5.17
CA ARG A 409 25.53 7.12 -3.96
C ARG A 409 24.95 6.42 -2.74
N ALA A 410 25.72 5.55 -2.09
CA ALA A 410 25.25 4.82 -0.91
C ALA A 410 24.69 5.77 0.19
N GLY A 411 25.31 6.93 0.39
CA GLY A 411 24.86 7.95 1.36
C GLY A 411 23.47 8.55 1.09
N ASN A 412 22.86 8.31 -0.08
CA ASN A 412 21.49 8.76 -0.33
C ASN A 412 20.44 7.97 0.45
N LEU A 413 20.73 6.74 0.87
CA LEU A 413 19.87 6.01 1.79
C LEU A 413 19.73 6.79 3.11
N ASP A 414 20.86 7.18 3.69
CA ASP A 414 20.90 7.95 4.95
C ASP A 414 20.29 9.35 4.79
N ARG A 415 20.59 10.06 3.69
CA ARG A 415 19.98 11.38 3.41
C ARG A 415 18.45 11.30 3.37
N ILE A 416 17.90 10.29 2.69
CA ILE A 416 16.45 10.09 2.61
C ILE A 416 15.87 9.69 3.96
N ASN A 417 16.52 8.78 4.69
CA ASN A 417 16.04 8.37 6.00
C ASN A 417 16.06 9.52 7.02
N ALA A 418 17.05 10.43 6.92
CA ALA A 418 17.11 11.66 7.70
C ALA A 418 15.96 12.63 7.36
N VAL A 419 15.66 12.86 6.07
CA VAL A 419 14.48 13.65 5.63
C VAL A 419 13.18 13.10 6.24
N LYS A 420 13.08 11.77 6.32
CA LYS A 420 11.90 11.07 6.84
C LYS A 420 11.91 10.86 8.36
N GLY A 421 12.95 11.30 9.07
CA GLY A 421 13.11 11.12 10.51
C GLY A 421 12.91 9.67 10.98
N ARG A 422 13.42 8.70 10.22
CA ARG A 422 13.20 7.26 10.44
C ARG A 422 14.52 6.50 10.56
N GLU A 423 14.43 5.24 10.99
CA GLU A 423 15.59 4.37 11.26
C GLU A 423 16.45 4.14 10.00
N SER A 424 17.78 4.03 10.16
CA SER A 424 18.73 3.92 9.03
C SER A 424 18.56 2.62 8.22
N PHE A 425 18.06 1.55 8.83
CA PHE A 425 17.81 0.27 8.16
C PHE A 425 16.57 0.30 7.25
N ARG A 426 15.80 1.40 7.20
CA ARG A 426 14.60 1.51 6.36
C ARG A 426 14.98 1.54 4.88
N PRO A 427 14.58 0.54 4.07
CA PRO A 427 14.94 0.52 2.67
C PRO A 427 14.21 1.61 1.85
N VAL A 428 14.75 1.85 0.67
CA VAL A 428 14.15 2.65 -0.41
C VAL A 428 14.01 1.77 -1.65
N ALA A 429 13.13 2.14 -2.57
CA ALA A 429 12.82 1.31 -3.73
C ALA A 429 13.51 1.85 -5.00
N PRO A 430 14.04 0.99 -5.88
CA PRO A 430 14.40 1.40 -7.23
C PRO A 430 13.16 1.55 -8.12
N MET A 431 13.19 2.57 -8.97
CA MET A 431 12.29 2.78 -10.09
C MET A 431 13.08 2.63 -11.40
N VAL A 432 12.61 1.77 -12.30
CA VAL A 432 13.32 1.34 -13.52
C VAL A 432 12.36 1.23 -14.71
N PRO A 433 12.77 1.56 -15.95
CA PRO A 433 11.98 1.26 -17.14
C PRO A 433 11.77 -0.25 -17.32
N THR A 434 10.59 -0.66 -17.77
CA THR A 434 10.24 -2.09 -17.96
C THR A 434 11.24 -2.82 -18.88
N ASP A 435 11.71 -2.17 -19.95
CA ASP A 435 12.66 -2.73 -20.92
C ASP A 435 14.07 -2.98 -20.33
N ARG A 436 14.41 -2.35 -19.20
CA ARG A 436 15.70 -2.53 -18.50
C ARG A 436 15.60 -3.35 -17.23
N ALA A 437 14.39 -3.64 -16.73
CA ALA A 437 14.19 -4.32 -15.46
C ALA A 437 14.83 -5.71 -15.42
N GLY A 438 14.66 -6.51 -16.49
CA GLY A 438 15.19 -7.88 -16.58
C GLY A 438 16.72 -7.99 -16.62
N ASP A 439 17.43 -6.88 -16.90
CA ASP A 439 18.90 -6.85 -16.86
C ASP A 439 19.46 -6.75 -15.42
N ILE A 440 18.61 -6.39 -14.47
CA ILE A 440 18.99 -5.94 -13.12
C ILE A 440 18.32 -6.79 -12.04
N PHE A 441 17.06 -7.16 -12.25
CA PHE A 441 16.19 -7.73 -11.24
C PHE A 441 15.64 -9.09 -11.69
N SER A 442 15.62 -10.06 -10.78
CA SER A 442 15.09 -11.41 -11.02
C SER A 442 14.28 -11.94 -9.82
N ARG A 443 13.81 -13.19 -9.91
CA ARG A 443 13.00 -13.93 -8.92
C ARG A 443 11.56 -13.43 -8.77
N GLY A 444 11.34 -12.14 -8.53
CA GLY A 444 10.00 -11.57 -8.52
C GLY A 444 9.41 -11.40 -9.94
N PRO A 445 8.08 -11.30 -10.08
CA PRO A 445 7.44 -11.10 -11.37
C PRO A 445 7.85 -9.75 -11.99
N LEU A 446 7.96 -9.74 -13.33
CA LEU A 446 8.15 -8.54 -14.13
C LEU A 446 7.07 -8.50 -15.21
N PRO A 447 6.39 -7.35 -15.43
CA PRO A 447 6.57 -6.07 -14.72
C PRO A 447 6.12 -6.11 -13.25
N SER A 448 6.66 -5.20 -12.44
CA SER A 448 6.31 -4.98 -11.02
C SER A 448 5.96 -3.50 -10.78
N PRO A 449 4.78 -3.03 -11.22
CA PRO A 449 4.45 -1.61 -11.21
C PRO A 449 4.14 -1.03 -9.82
N TYR A 450 3.86 -1.87 -8.82
CA TYR A 450 3.28 -1.44 -7.53
C TYR A 450 4.22 -1.60 -6.33
N MET A 451 5.47 -2.05 -6.53
CA MET A 451 6.41 -2.35 -5.45
C MET A 451 5.87 -3.35 -4.40
N LEU A 452 5.12 -4.35 -4.86
CA LEU A 452 4.53 -5.42 -4.03
C LEU A 452 5.33 -6.71 -4.04
N PHE A 453 6.47 -6.72 -4.74
CA PHE A 453 7.40 -7.82 -4.81
C PHE A 453 8.82 -7.30 -4.55
N VAL A 454 9.67 -8.18 -4.01
CA VAL A 454 11.11 -8.02 -3.96
C VAL A 454 11.76 -8.81 -5.09
N HIS A 455 12.94 -8.39 -5.50
CA HIS A 455 13.68 -9.00 -6.58
C HIS A 455 15.14 -9.14 -6.19
N ASP A 456 15.79 -10.18 -6.68
CA ASP A 456 17.24 -10.33 -6.50
C ASP A 456 17.95 -9.34 -7.42
N VAL A 457 18.93 -8.61 -6.88
CA VAL A 457 19.74 -7.69 -7.67
C VAL A 457 20.92 -8.46 -8.26
N ALA A 458 21.03 -8.44 -9.58
CA ALA A 458 22.15 -9.04 -10.31
C ALA A 458 23.48 -8.49 -9.79
N GLU A 459 24.45 -9.38 -9.57
CA GLU A 459 25.71 -9.08 -8.88
C GLU A 459 26.44 -7.86 -9.44
N ARG A 460 26.54 -7.76 -10.78
CA ARG A 460 27.16 -6.64 -11.52
C ARG A 460 26.53 -5.27 -11.26
N TRP A 461 25.31 -5.23 -10.72
CA TRP A 461 24.59 -3.99 -10.42
C TRP A 461 24.67 -3.60 -8.95
N ARG A 462 24.99 -4.53 -8.03
CA ARG A 462 24.95 -4.26 -6.58
C ARG A 462 25.82 -3.07 -6.18
N GLU A 463 27.03 -2.98 -6.71
CA GLU A 463 27.94 -1.84 -6.46
C GLU A 463 27.59 -0.58 -7.26
N ARG A 464 26.79 -0.71 -8.34
CA ARG A 464 26.40 0.41 -9.21
C ARG A 464 25.19 1.16 -8.68
N ILE A 465 24.31 0.48 -7.95
CA ILE A 465 23.09 1.05 -7.35
C ILE A 465 23.01 0.76 -5.84
N PRO A 466 24.07 0.99 -5.05
CA PRO A 466 24.17 0.50 -3.68
C PRO A 466 23.09 1.06 -2.74
N ALA A 467 22.52 2.23 -3.04
CA ALA A 467 21.52 2.86 -2.17
C ALA A 467 20.14 2.16 -2.16
N VAL A 468 19.85 1.32 -3.15
CA VAL A 468 18.56 0.61 -3.30
C VAL A 468 18.68 -0.90 -3.06
N VAL A 469 19.90 -1.38 -2.77
CA VAL A 469 20.18 -2.80 -2.53
C VAL A 469 20.06 -3.05 -1.02
N HIS A 470 19.21 -3.99 -0.65
CA HIS A 470 19.05 -4.45 0.73
C HIS A 470 20.27 -5.26 1.18
N THR A 471 20.39 -5.50 2.49
CA THR A 471 21.49 -6.26 3.08
C THR A 471 21.60 -7.70 2.57
N ASP A 472 20.50 -8.30 2.15
CA ASP A 472 20.41 -9.64 1.56
C ASP A 472 20.62 -9.67 0.03
N GLY A 473 20.94 -8.53 -0.58
CA GLY A 473 21.16 -8.41 -2.03
C GLY A 473 19.86 -8.30 -2.86
N THR A 474 18.72 -8.09 -2.21
CA THR A 474 17.42 -7.87 -2.87
C THR A 474 17.08 -6.38 -3.01
N ALA A 475 16.02 -6.06 -3.75
CA ALA A 475 15.42 -4.73 -3.79
C ALA A 475 13.92 -4.82 -4.06
N ARG A 476 13.13 -3.86 -3.58
CA ARG A 476 11.67 -3.79 -3.82
C ARG A 476 11.35 -2.88 -5.00
N VAL A 477 11.09 -3.44 -6.18
CA VAL A 477 11.17 -2.71 -7.46
C VAL A 477 9.84 -2.12 -7.91
N GLN A 478 9.90 -0.91 -8.48
CA GLN A 478 8.87 -0.36 -9.37
C GLN A 478 9.36 -0.40 -10.82
N THR A 479 8.64 -1.10 -11.70
CA THR A 479 8.79 -0.97 -13.15
C THR A 479 7.88 0.13 -13.69
N VAL A 480 8.39 0.92 -14.63
CA VAL A 480 7.65 2.00 -15.31
C VAL A 480 7.43 1.62 -16.77
N ASP A 481 6.16 1.58 -17.16
CA ASP A 481 5.75 1.24 -18.52
C ASP A 481 6.02 2.37 -19.54
N ALA A 482 6.15 2.03 -20.83
CA ALA A 482 6.35 3.01 -21.89
C ALA A 482 5.18 4.01 -22.04
N GLY A 483 3.97 3.63 -21.62
CA GLY A 483 2.80 4.53 -21.54
C GLY A 483 3.01 5.71 -20.58
N GLU A 484 3.88 5.58 -19.58
CA GLU A 484 4.25 6.63 -18.63
C GLU A 484 5.34 7.57 -19.19
N GLN A 485 5.01 8.24 -20.30
CA GLN A 485 5.99 8.95 -21.14
C GLN A 485 6.93 9.88 -20.37
N LEU A 486 6.44 10.63 -19.38
CA LEU A 486 7.26 11.57 -18.62
C LEU A 486 8.26 10.85 -17.70
N LEU A 487 7.82 9.83 -16.96
CA LEU A 487 8.69 9.05 -16.07
C LEU A 487 9.70 8.21 -16.87
N THR A 488 9.25 7.58 -17.96
CA THR A 488 10.12 6.79 -18.84
C THR A 488 11.20 7.66 -19.49
N ARG A 489 10.83 8.86 -19.96
CA ARG A 489 11.82 9.86 -20.44
C ARG A 489 12.79 10.28 -19.35
N LEU A 490 12.32 10.55 -18.13
CA LEU A 490 13.19 10.91 -17.00
C LEU A 490 14.23 9.81 -16.76
N LEU A 491 13.80 8.56 -16.70
CA LEU A 491 14.68 7.42 -16.44
C LEU A 491 15.72 7.22 -17.56
N HIS A 492 15.32 7.30 -18.83
CA HIS A 492 16.28 7.21 -19.94
C HIS A 492 17.22 8.41 -20.03
N ARG A 493 16.76 9.63 -19.71
CA ARG A 493 17.62 10.82 -19.63
C ARG A 493 18.63 10.69 -18.48
N PHE A 494 18.20 10.15 -17.35
CA PHE A 494 19.10 9.86 -16.23
C PHE A 494 20.12 8.77 -16.61
N GLU A 495 19.68 7.71 -17.29
CA GLU A 495 20.57 6.68 -17.81
C GLU A 495 21.61 7.25 -18.78
N ALA A 496 21.21 8.07 -19.75
CA ALA A 496 22.13 8.67 -20.71
C ALA A 496 23.23 9.52 -20.03
N ARG A 497 22.95 10.08 -18.85
CA ARG A 497 23.86 10.92 -18.07
C ARG A 497 24.77 10.13 -17.14
N THR A 498 24.33 8.95 -16.68
CA THR A 498 24.98 8.22 -15.57
C THR A 498 25.40 6.79 -15.92
N GLY A 499 24.90 6.26 -17.03
CA GLY A 499 24.96 4.85 -17.41
C GLY A 499 24.06 3.94 -16.56
N VAL A 500 23.19 4.49 -15.70
CA VAL A 500 22.36 3.73 -14.75
C VAL A 500 20.87 3.97 -15.03
N PRO A 501 20.07 2.94 -15.37
CA PRO A 501 18.65 3.08 -15.71
C PRO A 501 17.72 3.05 -14.49
N VAL A 502 18.22 3.41 -13.31
CA VAL A 502 17.49 3.31 -12.04
C VAL A 502 17.54 4.64 -11.32
N VAL A 503 16.43 5.03 -10.71
CA VAL A 503 16.35 6.16 -9.77
C VAL A 503 15.77 5.66 -8.45
N ILE A 504 16.20 6.21 -7.31
CA ILE A 504 15.54 5.93 -6.02
C ILE A 504 14.14 6.53 -6.06
N ASN A 505 13.12 5.77 -5.69
CA ASN A 505 11.78 6.25 -5.42
C ASN A 505 11.37 5.91 -3.97
N THR A 506 10.88 6.91 -3.26
CA THR A 506 10.22 6.76 -1.96
C THR A 506 9.10 7.79 -1.83
N SER A 507 8.21 7.64 -0.85
CA SER A 507 7.09 8.57 -0.68
C SER A 507 7.53 9.99 -0.39
N LEU A 508 6.87 10.96 -1.03
CA LEU A 508 7.05 12.37 -0.73
C LEU A 508 6.26 12.72 0.53
N ASN A 509 6.96 12.66 1.66
CA ASN A 509 6.48 13.07 2.98
C ASN A 509 7.65 13.22 3.96
N THR A 510 7.36 13.86 5.10
CA THR A 510 8.26 13.95 6.26
C THR A 510 7.79 13.02 7.39
N ALA A 511 8.59 12.94 8.46
CA ALA A 511 8.34 12.05 9.59
C ALA A 511 6.91 12.18 10.16
N GLY A 512 6.20 11.06 10.27
CA GLY A 512 4.85 11.00 10.85
C GLY A 512 3.72 11.61 10.01
N ARG A 513 4.01 12.14 8.82
CA ARG A 513 3.01 12.73 7.92
C ARG A 513 2.60 11.75 6.81
N PRO A 514 1.34 11.76 6.35
CA PRO A 514 0.93 11.06 5.12
C PRO A 514 1.68 11.57 3.89
N MET A 515 1.64 10.80 2.80
CA MET A 515 2.10 11.27 1.49
C MET A 515 1.42 12.59 1.12
N VAL A 516 2.17 13.53 0.54
CA VAL A 516 1.60 14.81 0.07
C VAL A 516 0.56 14.55 -1.02
N ASP A 517 -0.46 15.40 -1.09
CA ASP A 517 -1.55 15.21 -2.06
C ASP A 517 -1.98 16.50 -2.76
N SER A 518 -1.96 17.64 -2.06
CA SER A 518 -2.18 18.97 -2.65
C SER A 518 -0.88 19.73 -2.97
N PRO A 519 -0.93 20.77 -3.84
CA PRO A 519 0.20 21.66 -4.09
C PRO A 519 0.72 22.27 -2.80
N ARG A 520 -0.18 22.69 -1.90
CA ARG A 520 0.17 23.20 -0.58
C ARG A 520 0.99 22.19 0.23
N ASP A 521 0.57 20.92 0.26
CA ASP A 521 1.32 19.87 0.95
C ASP A 521 2.71 19.68 0.35
N ALA A 522 2.83 19.73 -0.97
CA ALA A 522 4.11 19.60 -1.68
C ALA A 522 5.04 20.78 -1.36
N LEU A 523 4.50 21.99 -1.32
CA LEU A 523 5.23 23.21 -0.94
C LEU A 523 5.66 23.19 0.52
N GLU A 524 4.79 22.76 1.45
CA GLU A 524 5.14 22.58 2.85
C GLU A 524 6.24 21.54 3.04
N CYS A 525 6.12 20.39 2.35
CA CYS A 525 7.14 19.35 2.38
C CYS A 525 8.47 19.86 1.81
N PHE A 526 8.44 20.54 0.66
CA PHE A 526 9.61 21.15 0.06
C PHE A 526 10.24 22.18 1.00
N GLY A 527 9.48 23.13 1.54
CA GLY A 527 9.99 24.18 2.42
C GLY A 527 10.60 23.67 3.73
N SER A 528 10.04 22.59 4.28
CA SER A 528 10.43 22.04 5.60
C SER A 528 11.48 20.91 5.56
N SER A 529 11.90 20.48 4.38
CA SER A 529 12.89 19.40 4.22
C SER A 529 14.08 19.82 3.35
N PRO A 530 15.25 19.17 3.47
CA PRO A 530 16.44 19.48 2.66
C PRO A 530 16.33 18.93 1.23
N VAL A 531 15.24 19.25 0.53
CA VAL A 531 15.02 18.91 -0.89
C VAL A 531 15.56 20.04 -1.77
N ASP A 532 16.33 19.71 -2.80
CA ASP A 532 17.00 20.69 -3.66
C ASP A 532 16.07 21.25 -4.75
N LEU A 533 15.20 20.42 -5.32
CA LEU A 533 14.29 20.78 -6.41
C LEU A 533 12.90 20.19 -6.19
N LEU A 534 11.86 20.98 -6.43
CA LEU A 534 10.47 20.53 -6.55
C LEU A 534 10.06 20.59 -8.01
N ALA A 535 9.72 19.46 -8.61
CA ALA A 535 9.05 19.37 -9.90
C ALA A 535 7.55 19.18 -9.67
N ILE A 536 6.76 20.20 -10.02
CA ILE A 536 5.33 20.28 -9.74
C ILE A 536 4.56 20.58 -11.04
N GLY A 537 3.91 19.55 -11.59
CA GLY A 537 3.37 19.62 -12.95
C GLY A 537 4.45 20.02 -13.95
N PRO A 538 4.22 21.00 -14.84
CA PRO A 538 5.21 21.44 -15.81
C PRO A 538 6.25 22.41 -15.24
N PHE A 539 6.18 22.77 -13.95
CA PHE A 539 7.05 23.77 -13.33
C PHE A 539 8.12 23.11 -12.47
N VAL A 540 9.23 23.83 -12.28
CA VAL A 540 10.20 23.50 -11.24
C VAL A 540 10.50 24.69 -10.35
N VAL A 541 10.68 24.40 -9.06
CA VAL A 541 11.12 25.35 -8.03
C VAL A 541 12.46 24.86 -7.51
N ARG A 542 13.46 25.73 -7.51
CA ARG A 542 14.80 25.41 -7.00
C ARG A 542 15.00 26.06 -5.66
N ARG A 543 15.60 25.33 -4.72
CA ARG A 543 15.99 25.93 -3.44
C ARG A 543 17.11 26.94 -3.71
N SER A 544 16.86 28.21 -3.36
CA SER A 544 17.92 29.20 -3.31
C SER A 544 18.90 28.79 -2.21
N ARG A 545 20.10 28.36 -2.59
CA ARG A 545 21.19 28.26 -1.63
C ARG A 545 21.52 29.68 -1.25
N LEU A 546 21.20 30.09 -0.01
CA LEU A 546 21.71 31.34 0.54
C LEU A 546 23.22 31.33 0.32
N ASN A 547 23.69 32.19 -0.59
CA ASN A 547 25.10 32.27 -0.96
C ASN A 547 25.95 32.27 0.31
N GLY A 548 26.94 31.38 0.34
CA GLY A 548 27.82 31.19 1.48
C GLY A 548 28.34 32.53 2.00
N ARG A 549 27.91 32.90 3.21
CA ARG A 549 28.80 33.66 4.08
C ARG A 549 29.89 32.69 4.49
N GLY A 550 31.04 32.83 3.84
CA GLY A 550 32.25 32.10 4.15
C GLY A 550 32.48 32.10 5.65
N ARG A 551 32.62 30.91 6.23
CA ARG A 551 33.47 30.75 7.39
C ARG A 551 34.90 30.78 6.85
N GLY A 552 35.41 32.00 6.70
CA GLY A 552 36.86 32.24 6.64
C GLY A 552 37.49 31.97 7.99
#